data_AF-A0A6I4YN01-F1
#
_entry.id   AF-A0A6I4YN01-F1
#
_cell.length_a   1.000
_cell.length_b   1.000
_cell.length_c   1.000
_cell.angle_alpha   90.00
_cell.angle_beta   90.00
_cell.angle_gamma   90.00
#
_symmetry.space_group_name_H-M   'P 1'
#
loop_
_entity.id
_entity.type
_entity.pdbx_description
1 polymer ?
#
loop_
_entity_poly.entity_id
_entity_poly.type
_entity_poly.pdbx_seq_one_letter_code
_entity_poly.pdbx_strand_id
1 'polypeptide(L)'
;MFNLLDLLNIVKDYEGAFMTIGGAVLGWWGQIAKNRLQRQRNEIDANNLENEQLKLALERERFLTDKLNLWGASYTMLWERLYDRESVIKDYHSAALSAQRRVNELEIRLGASVTMFEELPEFPPEDPAQWAAQCPPSPQNRDDHHDNTDPHTPRTSSSPLGGRQAPSRQEDHRSAKED
;
A
#
# COMPACT_ATOMS: atom_id res chain seq x y z
N MET A 1 45.20 -64.78 -41.39
CA MET A 1 45.30 -63.58 -42.23
C MET A 1 43.91 -62.99 -42.34
N PHE A 2 43.63 -61.89 -41.63
CA PHE A 2 42.38 -61.16 -41.80
C PHE A 2 42.44 -60.38 -43.11
N ASN A 3 41.55 -60.69 -44.04
CA ASN A 3 41.52 -60.05 -45.35
C ASN A 3 41.03 -58.61 -45.22
N LEU A 4 41.79 -57.69 -45.82
CA LEU A 4 41.50 -56.25 -45.84
C LEU A 4 40.16 -55.94 -46.54
N LEU A 5 39.75 -56.83 -47.46
CA LEU A 5 38.45 -56.83 -48.15
C LEU A 5 37.27 -57.21 -47.24
N ASP A 6 37.46 -58.10 -46.27
CA ASP A 6 36.43 -58.46 -45.28
C ASP A 6 36.19 -57.29 -44.30
N LEU A 7 37.27 -56.62 -43.89
CA LEU A 7 37.18 -55.44 -43.02
C LEU A 7 36.48 -54.26 -43.72
N LEU A 8 36.70 -54.08 -45.03
CA LEU A 8 36.03 -53.07 -45.84
C LEU A 8 34.53 -53.35 -46.03
N ASN A 9 34.13 -54.61 -46.22
CA ASN A 9 32.71 -54.99 -46.32
C ASN A 9 31.99 -54.83 -44.97
N ILE A 10 32.63 -55.18 -43.85
CA ILE A 10 32.08 -54.94 -42.51
C ILE A 10 31.92 -53.44 -42.25
N VAL A 11 32.87 -52.60 -42.65
CA VAL A 11 32.75 -51.14 -42.49
C VAL A 11 31.60 -50.57 -43.33
N LYS A 12 31.37 -51.11 -44.54
CA LYS A 12 30.31 -50.66 -45.45
C LYS A 12 28.91 -51.08 -44.99
N ASP A 13 28.78 -52.28 -44.45
CA ASP A 13 27.50 -52.77 -43.88
C ASP A 13 27.14 -52.05 -42.56
N TYR A 14 28.13 -51.57 -41.81
CA TYR A 14 27.92 -50.82 -40.58
C TYR A 14 27.84 -49.30 -40.76
N GLU A 15 28.12 -48.76 -41.96
CA GLU A 15 28.10 -47.31 -42.23
C GLU A 15 26.73 -46.67 -41.92
N GLY A 16 25.64 -47.35 -42.29
CA GLY A 16 24.28 -46.93 -41.95
C GLY A 16 23.97 -47.00 -40.46
N ALA A 17 24.51 -48.00 -39.76
CA ALA A 17 24.37 -48.14 -38.31
C ALA A 17 25.16 -47.06 -37.55
N PHE A 18 26.37 -46.72 -38.00
CA PHE A 18 27.17 -45.63 -37.43
C PHE A 18 26.54 -44.26 -37.66
N MET A 19 25.94 -44.00 -38.83
CA MET A 19 25.21 -42.76 -39.10
C MET A 19 23.98 -42.61 -38.20
N THR A 20 23.22 -43.68 -38.01
CA THR A 20 22.00 -43.66 -37.18
C THR A 20 22.32 -43.57 -35.69
N ILE A 21 23.29 -44.33 -35.20
CA ILE A 21 23.76 -44.26 -33.81
C ILE A 21 24.46 -42.92 -33.54
N GLY A 22 25.32 -42.46 -34.45
CA GLY A 22 25.98 -41.16 -34.35
C GLY A 22 24.99 -40.00 -34.34
N GLY A 23 23.97 -40.05 -35.20
CA GLY A 23 22.87 -39.08 -35.22
C GLY A 23 22.04 -39.10 -33.93
N ALA A 24 21.76 -40.28 -33.38
CA ALA A 24 21.03 -40.43 -32.12
C ALA A 24 21.83 -39.88 -30.92
N VAL A 25 23.15 -40.15 -30.86
CA VAL A 25 24.03 -39.65 -29.79
C VAL A 25 24.16 -38.12 -29.87
N LEU A 26 24.34 -37.57 -31.07
CA LEU A 26 24.36 -36.11 -31.28
C LEU A 26 23.01 -35.46 -30.98
N GLY A 27 21.91 -36.11 -31.33
CA GLY A 27 20.55 -35.67 -30.97
C GLY A 27 20.32 -35.64 -29.47
N TRP A 28 20.78 -36.67 -28.74
CA TRP A 28 20.69 -36.72 -27.28
C TRP A 28 21.55 -35.65 -26.62
N TRP A 29 22.78 -35.42 -27.10
CA TRP A 29 23.63 -34.32 -26.63
C TRP A 29 23.01 -32.95 -26.88
N GLY A 30 22.41 -32.74 -28.05
CA GLY A 30 21.66 -31.52 -28.37
C GLY A 30 20.47 -31.29 -27.43
N GLN A 31 19.75 -32.36 -27.05
CA GLN A 31 18.66 -32.28 -26.07
C GLN A 31 19.16 -31.95 -24.66
N ILE A 32 20.29 -32.52 -24.24
CA ILE A 32 20.92 -32.20 -22.94
C ILE A 32 21.37 -30.73 -22.91
N ALA A 33 22.01 -30.24 -23.98
CA ALA A 33 22.45 -28.85 -24.09
C ALA A 33 21.26 -27.87 -24.04
N LYS A 34 20.16 -28.19 -24.74
CA LYS A 34 18.93 -27.40 -24.70
C LYS A 34 18.29 -27.36 -23.30
N ASN A 35 18.24 -28.51 -22.61
CA ASN A 35 17.69 -28.59 -21.25
C ASN A 35 18.52 -27.74 -20.27
N ARG A 36 19.85 -27.72 -20.42
CA ARG A 36 20.75 -26.87 -19.62
C ARG A 36 20.50 -25.37 -19.86
N LEU A 37 20.35 -24.95 -21.11
CA LEU A 37 20.06 -23.53 -21.44
C LEU A 37 18.68 -23.10 -20.93
N GLN A 38 17.68 -23.98 -21.01
CA GLN A 38 16.35 -23.71 -20.44
C GLN A 38 16.38 -23.59 -18.92
N ARG A 39 17.15 -24.44 -18.22
CA ARG A 39 17.33 -24.31 -16.77
C ARG A 39 18.00 -22.99 -16.38
N GLN A 40 19.06 -22.60 -17.08
CA GLN A 40 19.74 -21.32 -16.83
C GLN A 40 18.82 -20.13 -17.08
N ARG A 41 17.97 -20.19 -18.11
CA ARG A 41 17.00 -19.14 -18.39
C ARG A 41 15.92 -19.07 -17.30
N ASN A 42 15.38 -20.21 -16.89
CA ASN A 42 14.39 -20.26 -15.81
C ASN A 42 14.97 -19.77 -14.48
N GLU A 43 16.25 -20.03 -14.21
CA GLU A 43 16.95 -19.53 -13.03
C GLU A 43 17.13 -17.99 -13.08
N ILE A 44 17.51 -17.44 -14.24
CA ILE A 44 17.60 -15.98 -14.43
C ILE A 44 16.24 -15.31 -14.29
N ASP A 45 15.19 -15.90 -14.88
CA ASP A 45 13.84 -15.37 -14.82
C ASP A 45 13.27 -15.45 -13.38
N ALA A 46 13.56 -16.53 -12.65
CA ALA A 46 13.20 -16.66 -11.24
C ALA A 46 13.91 -15.60 -10.37
N ASN A 47 15.22 -15.40 -10.56
CA ASN A 47 15.98 -14.39 -9.84
C ASN A 47 15.49 -12.96 -10.13
N ASN A 48 15.10 -12.68 -11.38
CA ASN A 48 14.54 -11.38 -11.73
C ASN A 48 13.18 -11.16 -11.05
N LEU A 49 12.32 -12.18 -11.03
CA LEU A 49 11.02 -12.13 -10.37
C LEU A 49 11.16 -11.97 -8.85
N GLU A 50 12.13 -12.62 -8.22
CA GLU A 50 12.46 -12.44 -6.80
C GLU A 50 12.95 -11.02 -6.51
N ASN A 51 13.82 -10.47 -7.36
CA ASN A 51 14.29 -9.09 -7.22
C ASN A 51 13.15 -8.06 -7.37
N GLU A 52 12.22 -8.28 -8.30
CA GLU A 52 11.04 -7.44 -8.46
C GLU A 52 10.13 -7.51 -7.22
N GLN A 53 9.92 -8.70 -6.66
CA GLN A 53 9.14 -8.87 -5.43
C GLN A 53 9.79 -8.18 -4.23
N LEU A 54 11.12 -8.31 -4.08
CA LEU A 54 11.86 -7.62 -3.03
C LEU A 54 11.77 -6.10 -3.18
N LYS A 55 11.88 -5.59 -4.40
CA LYS A 55 11.73 -4.15 -4.67
C LYS A 55 10.32 -3.66 -4.31
N LEU A 56 9.28 -4.40 -4.70
CA LEU A 56 7.89 -4.06 -4.35
C LEU A 56 7.65 -4.11 -2.84
N ALA A 57 8.24 -5.08 -2.13
CA ALA A 57 8.15 -5.17 -0.67
C ALA A 57 8.81 -3.95 -0.01
N LEU A 58 10.01 -3.58 -0.46
CA LEU A 58 10.75 -2.44 0.06
C LEU A 58 10.03 -1.11 -0.20
N GLU A 59 9.45 -0.94 -1.39
CA GLU A 59 8.62 0.23 -1.73
C GLU A 59 7.38 0.34 -0.82
N ARG A 60 6.72 -0.79 -0.53
CA ARG A 60 5.60 -0.83 0.42
C ARG A 60 6.03 -0.46 1.83
N GLU A 61 7.16 -0.98 2.30
CA GLU A 61 7.69 -0.65 3.63
C GLU A 61 8.04 0.84 3.76
N ARG A 62 8.69 1.40 2.74
CA ARG A 62 8.98 2.85 2.69
C ARG A 62 7.69 3.67 2.72
N PHE A 63 6.72 3.31 1.89
CA PHE A 63 5.45 4.02 1.83
C PHE A 63 4.68 3.97 3.16
N LEU A 64 4.68 2.82 3.84
CA LEU A 64 4.06 2.68 5.16
C LEU A 64 4.80 3.51 6.20
N THR A 65 6.13 3.55 6.15
CA THR A 65 6.97 4.36 7.05
C THR A 65 6.73 5.85 6.84
N ASP A 66 6.69 6.31 5.60
CA ASP A 66 6.42 7.71 5.27
C ASP A 66 5.02 8.13 5.75
N LYS A 67 4.02 7.27 5.55
CA LYS A 67 2.67 7.50 6.09
C LYS A 67 2.69 7.55 7.61
N LEU A 68 3.33 6.60 8.28
CA LEU A 68 3.41 6.60 9.74
C LEU A 68 4.03 7.89 10.28
N ASN A 69 5.13 8.34 9.66
CA ASN A 69 5.80 9.59 10.03
C ASN A 69 4.90 10.81 9.82
N LEU A 70 4.18 10.88 8.70
CA LEU A 70 3.24 11.96 8.42
C LEU A 70 2.10 12.00 9.46
N TRP A 71 1.56 10.84 9.83
CA TRP A 71 0.51 10.74 10.84
C TRP A 71 1.04 11.11 12.22
N GLY A 72 2.26 10.69 12.57
CA GLY A 72 2.94 11.08 13.80
C GLY A 72 3.12 12.59 13.90
N ALA A 73 3.62 13.24 12.85
CA ALA A 73 3.79 14.68 12.80
C ALA A 73 2.46 15.45 12.88
N SER A 74 1.43 14.93 12.20
CA SER A 74 0.08 15.52 12.24
C SER A 74 -0.52 15.41 13.64
N TYR A 75 -0.31 14.29 14.32
CA TYR A 75 -0.76 14.07 15.69
C TYR A 75 -0.08 15.03 16.66
N THR A 76 1.24 15.17 16.61
CA THR A 76 1.98 16.11 17.48
C THR A 76 1.51 17.56 17.27
N MET A 77 1.31 17.98 16.02
CA MET A 77 0.81 19.32 15.69
C MET A 77 -0.61 19.54 16.24
N LEU A 78 -1.48 18.53 16.18
CA LEU A 78 -2.84 18.63 16.71
C LEU A 78 -2.84 18.78 18.24
N TRP A 79 -1.96 18.05 18.94
CA TRP A 79 -1.80 18.17 20.38
C TRP A 79 -1.29 19.53 20.81
N GLU A 80 -0.25 20.04 20.13
CA GLU A 80 0.29 21.37 20.39
C GLU A 80 -0.81 22.43 20.23
N ARG A 81 -1.57 22.36 19.13
CA ARG A 81 -2.71 23.26 18.90
C ARG A 81 -3.82 23.13 19.95
N LEU A 82 -4.06 21.93 20.48
CA LEU A 82 -5.05 21.72 21.53
C LEU A 82 -4.61 22.37 22.84
N TYR A 83 -3.35 22.16 23.23
CA TYR A 83 -2.78 22.75 24.45
C TYR A 83 -2.69 24.28 24.37
N ASP A 84 -2.30 24.83 23.22
CA ASP A 84 -2.28 26.28 22.98
C ASP A 84 -3.67 26.90 23.11
N ARG A 85 -4.71 26.20 22.65
CA ARG A 85 -6.10 26.68 22.82
C ARG A 85 -6.53 26.61 24.27
N GLU A 86 -6.18 25.54 24.96
CA GLU A 86 -6.53 25.34 26.37
C GLU A 86 -5.91 26.41 27.26
N SER A 87 -4.64 26.77 27.03
CA SER A 87 -3.96 27.82 27.80
C SER A 87 -4.65 29.18 27.63
N VAL A 88 -4.97 29.55 26.39
CA VAL A 88 -5.69 30.80 26.08
C VAL A 88 -7.06 30.84 26.77
N ILE A 89 -7.82 29.73 26.76
CA ILE A 89 -9.13 29.68 27.42
C ILE A 89 -9.01 29.86 28.94
N LYS A 90 -8.01 29.23 29.58
CA LYS A 90 -7.73 29.41 31.02
C LYS A 90 -7.42 30.86 31.36
N ASP A 91 -6.59 31.50 30.53
CA ASP A 91 -6.21 32.89 30.74
C ASP A 91 -7.43 33.82 30.66
N TYR A 92 -8.28 33.66 29.64
CA TYR A 92 -9.53 34.43 29.52
C TYR A 92 -10.48 34.17 30.69
N HIS A 93 -10.66 32.91 31.12
CA HIS A 93 -11.55 32.57 32.22
C HIS A 93 -11.08 33.20 33.54
N SER A 94 -9.78 33.12 33.84
CA SER A 94 -9.21 33.75 35.02
C SER A 94 -9.29 35.28 34.98
N ALA A 95 -9.08 35.89 33.80
CA ALA A 95 -9.22 37.32 33.60
C ALA A 95 -10.67 37.78 33.83
N ALA A 96 -11.65 37.05 33.31
CA ALA A 96 -13.06 37.36 33.49
C ALA A 96 -13.49 37.31 34.96
N LEU A 97 -13.12 36.26 35.70
CA LEU A 97 -13.37 36.15 37.14
C LEU A 97 -12.71 37.30 37.92
N SER A 98 -11.49 37.69 37.53
CA SER A 98 -10.79 38.80 38.18
C SER A 98 -11.48 40.15 37.92
N ALA A 99 -12.02 40.35 36.72
CA ALA A 99 -12.76 41.56 36.35
C ALA A 99 -14.09 41.65 37.13
N GLN A 100 -14.84 40.55 37.23
CA GLN A 100 -16.06 40.48 38.03
C GLN A 100 -15.80 40.84 39.50
N ARG A 101 -14.72 40.31 40.10
CA ARG A 101 -14.32 40.67 41.47
C ARG A 101 -14.02 42.15 41.63
N ARG A 102 -13.28 42.74 40.68
CA ARG A 102 -12.95 44.19 40.72
C ARG A 102 -14.19 45.07 40.61
N VAL A 103 -15.17 44.71 39.77
CA VAL A 103 -16.43 45.46 39.67
C VAL A 103 -17.19 45.39 41.00
N ASN A 104 -17.34 44.19 41.57
CA ASN A 104 -18.00 44.00 42.85
C ASN A 104 -17.32 44.82 43.97
N GLU A 105 -15.99 44.86 44.01
CA GLU A 105 -15.25 45.68 44.98
C GLU A 105 -15.53 47.19 44.82
N LEU A 106 -15.67 47.68 43.58
CA LEU A 106 -15.98 49.09 43.32
C LEU A 106 -17.42 49.43 43.70
N GLU A 107 -18.37 48.56 43.40
CA GLU A 107 -19.79 48.75 43.76
C GLU A 107 -19.99 48.79 45.27
N ILE A 108 -19.31 47.90 46.01
CA ILE A 108 -19.33 47.89 47.48
C ILE A 108 -18.78 49.22 48.03
N ARG A 109 -17.67 49.74 47.46
CA ARG A 109 -17.09 51.02 47.89
C ARG A 109 -17.99 52.22 47.62
N LEU A 110 -18.76 52.17 46.52
CA LEU A 110 -19.70 53.22 46.14
C LEU A 110 -21.06 53.10 46.86
N GLY A 111 -21.30 52.01 47.59
CA GLY A 111 -22.60 51.71 48.21
C GLY A 111 -23.71 51.40 47.19
N ALA A 112 -23.33 51.00 45.97
CA ALA A 112 -24.26 50.59 44.93
C ALA A 112 -24.75 49.15 45.15
N SER A 113 -25.86 48.79 44.52
CA SER A 113 -26.32 47.39 44.49
C SER A 113 -25.33 46.53 43.70
N VAL A 114 -24.99 45.35 44.22
CA VAL A 114 -24.09 44.40 43.57
C VAL A 114 -24.70 43.89 42.26
N THR A 115 -23.97 44.02 41.16
CA THR A 115 -24.36 43.49 39.86
C THR A 115 -24.22 41.97 39.87
N MET A 116 -25.31 41.26 39.56
CA MET A 116 -25.28 39.81 39.36
C MET A 116 -24.80 39.51 37.95
N PHE A 117 -23.61 38.93 37.82
CA PHE A 117 -23.10 38.45 36.54
C PHE A 117 -23.66 37.06 36.23
N GLU A 118 -23.83 36.77 34.94
CA GLU A 118 -24.10 35.40 34.49
C GLU A 118 -22.92 34.49 34.86
N GLU A 119 -23.22 33.29 35.35
CA GLU A 119 -22.19 32.33 35.74
C GLU A 119 -21.39 31.92 34.52
N LEU A 120 -20.06 32.02 34.63
CA LEU A 120 -19.19 31.53 33.57
C LEU A 120 -19.30 30.01 33.50
N PRO A 121 -19.32 29.43 32.29
CA PRO A 121 -19.19 27.99 32.13
C PRO A 121 -17.96 27.47 32.88
N GLU A 122 -18.12 26.38 33.61
CA GLU A 122 -17.04 25.77 34.39
C GLU A 122 -15.92 25.27 33.48
N PHE A 123 -14.68 25.64 33.80
CA PHE A 123 -13.49 25.23 33.05
C PHE A 123 -12.37 24.76 34.00
N PRO A 124 -11.78 23.58 33.78
CA PRO A 124 -12.08 22.61 32.72
C PRO A 124 -13.46 21.96 32.92
N PRO A 125 -14.15 21.51 31.85
CA PRO A 125 -15.43 20.83 31.99
C PRO A 125 -15.26 19.52 32.77
N GLU A 126 -16.10 19.27 33.78
CA GLU A 126 -16.09 17.99 34.50
C GLU A 126 -16.47 16.80 33.59
N ASP A 127 -17.38 17.03 32.65
CA ASP A 127 -17.81 16.07 31.64
C ASP A 127 -17.70 16.68 30.22
N PRO A 128 -16.83 16.16 29.35
CA PRO A 128 -16.68 16.67 27.99
C PRO A 128 -17.96 16.51 27.15
N ALA A 129 -18.85 15.57 27.49
CA ALA A 129 -20.12 15.37 26.79
C ALA A 129 -21.12 16.51 27.06
N GLN A 130 -21.13 17.05 28.28
CA GLN A 130 -21.99 18.18 28.64
C GLN A 130 -21.50 19.48 28.00
N TRP A 131 -20.18 19.65 27.89
CA TRP A 131 -19.58 20.78 27.19
C TRP A 131 -19.96 20.81 25.69
N ALA A 132 -19.89 19.65 25.03
CA ALA A 132 -20.28 19.53 23.62
C ALA A 132 -21.78 19.85 23.38
N ALA A 133 -22.64 19.65 24.38
CA ALA A 133 -24.05 20.00 24.31
C ALA A 133 -24.29 21.52 24.51
N GLN A 134 -23.47 22.18 25.32
CA GLN A 134 -23.56 23.63 25.58
C GLN A 134 -22.98 24.48 24.44
N CYS A 135 -21.95 23.96 23.75
CA CYS A 135 -21.37 24.58 22.57
C CYS A 135 -21.67 23.71 21.33
N PRO A 136 -22.89 23.78 20.75
CA PRO A 136 -23.16 23.06 19.53
C PRO A 136 -22.15 23.50 18.46
N PRO A 137 -21.61 22.56 17.66
CA PRO A 137 -20.71 22.93 16.58
C PRO A 137 -21.45 23.94 15.70
N SER A 138 -20.92 25.16 15.62
CA SER A 138 -21.44 26.19 14.72
C SER A 138 -21.58 25.54 13.35
N PRO A 139 -22.73 25.67 12.64
CA PRO A 139 -22.94 25.03 11.36
C PRO A 139 -21.78 25.44 10.46
N GLN A 140 -20.88 24.50 10.30
CA GLN A 140 -19.63 24.69 9.60
C GLN A 140 -20.04 25.05 8.19
N ASN A 141 -19.80 26.31 7.82
CA ASN A 141 -20.14 26.86 6.51
C ASN A 141 -19.56 25.88 5.48
N ARG A 142 -20.46 25.12 4.84
CA ARG A 142 -20.12 24.05 3.90
C ARG A 142 -19.56 24.59 2.58
N ASP A 143 -19.33 25.89 2.52
CA ASP A 143 -18.93 26.64 1.34
C ASP A 143 -17.41 26.89 1.25
N ASP A 144 -16.62 26.41 2.21
CA ASP A 144 -15.16 26.27 2.00
C ASP A 144 -14.89 25.04 1.12
N HIS A 145 -15.38 25.15 -0.12
CA HIS A 145 -14.90 24.40 -1.27
C HIS A 145 -13.47 24.86 -1.51
N HIS A 146 -12.52 24.35 -0.73
CA HIS A 146 -11.13 24.34 -1.11
C HIS A 146 -11.03 23.49 -2.37
N ASP A 147 -11.08 24.18 -3.50
CA ASP A 147 -10.64 23.70 -4.80
C ASP A 147 -9.15 23.37 -4.67
N ASN A 148 -8.87 22.18 -4.14
CA ASN A 148 -7.55 21.58 -4.14
C ASN A 148 -7.30 21.06 -5.56
N THR A 149 -7.13 21.99 -6.51
CA THR A 149 -6.41 21.71 -7.74
C THR A 149 -4.93 21.57 -7.41
N ASP A 150 -4.56 20.43 -6.81
CA ASP A 150 -3.22 19.91 -6.88
C ASP A 150 -3.06 19.20 -8.24
N PRO A 151 -2.16 19.66 -9.15
CA PRO A 151 -1.95 19.05 -10.46
C PRO A 151 -1.15 17.73 -10.41
N HIS A 152 -0.91 17.14 -9.24
CA HIS A 152 -0.07 15.95 -9.08
C HIS A 152 -0.74 14.83 -8.27
N THR A 153 -1.95 14.45 -8.66
CA THR A 153 -2.43 13.09 -8.36
C THR A 153 -2.44 12.29 -9.68
N PRO A 154 -1.67 11.20 -9.80
CA PRO A 154 -1.88 10.26 -10.89
C PRO A 154 -3.27 9.66 -10.69
N ARG A 155 -4.14 10.02 -11.64
CA ARG A 155 -5.45 9.46 -11.92
C ARG A 155 -5.41 7.93 -11.79
N THR A 156 -5.83 7.37 -10.66
CA THR A 156 -6.14 5.94 -10.55
C THR A 156 -7.54 5.70 -11.11
N SER A 157 -7.66 5.86 -12.43
CA SER A 157 -8.84 5.45 -13.16
C SER A 157 -8.77 3.94 -13.45
N SER A 158 -9.96 3.33 -13.34
CA SER A 158 -10.39 2.02 -13.85
C SER A 158 -9.98 0.76 -13.10
N SER A 159 -10.82 0.46 -12.11
CA SER A 159 -11.75 -0.68 -12.07
C SER A 159 -11.27 -2.14 -12.18
N PRO A 160 -11.97 -3.05 -11.45
CA PRO A 160 -11.69 -4.47 -11.34
C PRO A 160 -12.49 -5.29 -12.37
N LEU A 161 -11.86 -6.33 -12.93
CA LEU A 161 -12.45 -7.62 -13.39
C LEU A 161 -11.53 -8.20 -14.47
N GLY A 162 -10.70 -9.16 -14.08
CA GLY A 162 -9.94 -10.01 -14.98
C GLY A 162 -10.09 -11.45 -14.53
N GLY A 163 -11.29 -12.00 -14.70
CA GLY A 163 -11.57 -13.41 -14.45
C GLY A 163 -10.65 -14.27 -15.30
N ARG A 164 -9.75 -15.02 -14.64
CA ARG A 164 -8.96 -16.07 -15.26
C ARG A 164 -9.92 -17.15 -15.77
N GLN A 165 -10.14 -17.17 -17.08
CA GLN A 165 -10.65 -18.35 -17.78
C GLN A 165 -9.64 -19.48 -17.63
N ALA A 166 -10.11 -20.60 -17.07
CA ALA A 166 -9.41 -21.87 -17.12
C ALA A 166 -9.38 -22.38 -18.58
N PRO A 167 -8.29 -23.04 -19.04
CA PRO A 167 -8.29 -23.67 -20.34
C PRO A 167 -9.20 -24.90 -20.33
N SER A 168 -10.31 -24.82 -21.06
CA SER A 168 -11.16 -25.96 -21.42
C SER A 168 -10.36 -26.90 -22.34
N ARG A 169 -9.98 -28.06 -21.80
CA ARG A 169 -9.39 -29.17 -22.54
C ARG A 169 -10.50 -29.82 -23.38
N GLN A 170 -10.45 -29.58 -24.69
CA GLN A 170 -11.32 -30.19 -25.68
C GLN A 170 -10.92 -31.66 -25.85
N GLU A 171 -11.79 -32.58 -25.42
CA GLU A 171 -11.68 -34.01 -25.69
C GLU A 171 -12.21 -34.27 -27.10
N ASP A 172 -11.31 -34.49 -28.05
CA ASP A 172 -11.67 -34.97 -29.37
C ASP A 172 -11.99 -36.46 -29.31
N HIS A 173 -13.30 -36.74 -29.35
CA HIS A 173 -13.84 -38.06 -29.64
C HIS A 173 -13.46 -38.48 -31.07
N ARG A 174 -12.55 -39.46 -31.18
CA ARG A 174 -12.37 -40.26 -32.40
C ARG A 174 -13.09 -41.59 -32.18
N SER A 175 -14.29 -41.72 -32.74
CA SER A 175 -14.94 -43.03 -32.88
C SER A 175 -15.72 -43.13 -34.19
N ALA A 176 -15.34 -44.15 -34.94
CA ALA A 176 -16.08 -44.94 -35.93
C ALA A 176 -16.87 -44.22 -37.05
N LYS A 177 -16.43 -44.46 -38.28
CA LYS A 177 -17.33 -44.94 -39.33
C LYS A 177 -16.68 -46.12 -40.06
N GLU A 178 -17.24 -47.30 -39.80
CA GLU A 178 -17.32 -48.41 -40.74
C GLU A 178 -18.19 -47.97 -41.92
N ASP A 179 -17.74 -48.29 -43.13
CA ASP A 179 -18.51 -48.88 -44.24
C ASP A 179 -17.51 -49.48 -45.24
#